data_AF-A0A1L3NLV1-F1
#
_entry.id   AF-A0A1L3NLV1-F1
#
_cell.length_a   1.000
_cell.length_b   1.000
_cell.length_c   1.000
_cell.angle_alpha   90.00
_cell.angle_beta   90.00
_cell.angle_gamma   90.00
#
_symmetry.space_group_name_H-M   'P 1'
#
loop_
_entity.id
_entity.type
_entity.pdbx_description
1 polymer ?
#
loop_
_entity_poly.entity_id
_entity_poly.type
_entity_poly.pdbx_seq_one_letter_code
_entity_poly.pdbx_strand_id
1 'polypeptide(L)' 'MNFSNNSSNNEDKEVLEKLEELENKFDEDDEKKCVIKKLIDNLKALEVSGPETDIKKIKKDLIPAIMELLSWL' A
#
# COMPACT_ATOMS: atom_id res chain seq x y z
N MET A 1 -14.80 -4.25 26.51
CA MET A 1 -14.19 -3.37 25.49
C MET A 1 -13.58 -4.28 24.43
N ASN A 2 -14.25 -4.48 23.29
CA ASN A 2 -13.64 -5.17 22.15
C ASN A 2 -13.34 -4.10 21.11
N PHE A 3 -12.05 -3.78 21.00
CA PHE A 3 -11.53 -2.84 20.04
C PHE A 3 -11.73 -3.40 18.63
N SER A 4 -12.27 -2.54 17.78
CA SER A 4 -12.50 -2.74 16.35
C SER A 4 -11.23 -3.22 15.65
N ASN A 5 -11.09 -4.52 15.42
CA ASN A 5 -10.02 -5.08 14.59
C ASN A 5 -10.43 -5.24 13.12
N ASN A 6 -11.62 -4.79 12.72
CA ASN A 6 -12.19 -5.09 11.39
C ASN A 6 -11.96 -4.00 10.33
N SER A 7 -11.42 -2.82 10.65
CA SER A 7 -11.17 -1.78 9.61
C SER A 7 -9.79 -1.91 8.94
N SER A 8 -8.79 -2.42 9.65
CA SER A 8 -7.40 -2.50 9.15
C SER A 8 -7.28 -3.36 7.89
N ASN A 9 -8.05 -4.45 7.77
CA ASN A 9 -8.01 -5.29 6.57
C ASN A 9 -8.67 -4.64 5.35
N ASN A 10 -9.56 -3.66 5.55
CA ASN A 10 -10.27 -3.03 4.45
C ASN A 10 -9.44 -1.91 3.80
N GLU A 11 -8.71 -1.12 4.61
CA GLU A 11 -7.82 -0.06 4.11
C GLU A 11 -6.66 -0.64 3.29
N ASP A 12 -6.05 -1.73 3.75
CA ASP A 12 -4.93 -2.36 3.04
C ASP A 12 -5.32 -2.86 1.66
N LYS A 13 -6.52 -3.44 1.55
CA LYS A 13 -7.08 -3.93 0.29
C LYS A 13 -7.40 -2.79 -0.67
N GLU A 14 -7.98 -1.70 -0.16
CA GLU A 14 -8.29 -0.50 -0.96
C GLU A 14 -7.02 0.17 -1.51
N VAL A 15 -5.94 0.22 -0.71
CA VAL A 15 -4.66 0.78 -1.14
C VAL A 15 -4.00 -0.09 -2.21
N LEU A 16 -4.02 -1.42 -2.03
CA LEU A 16 -3.53 -2.36 -3.04
C LEU A 16 -4.28 -2.21 -4.37
N GLU A 17 -5.61 -2.12 -4.32
CA GLU A 17 -6.46 -1.97 -5.51
C GLU A 17 -6.17 -0.64 -6.25
N LYS A 18 -6.02 0.46 -5.50
CA LYS A 18 -5.61 1.76 -6.07
C LYS A 18 -4.22 1.71 -6.71
N LEU A 19 -3.26 1.02 -6.09
CA LEU A 19 -1.92 0.86 -6.64
C LEU A 19 -1.92 0.02 -7.92
N GLU A 20 -2.72 -1.04 -7.99
CA GLU A 20 -2.88 -1.86 -9.21
C GLU A 20 -3.55 -1.06 -10.34
N GLU A 21 -4.54 -0.20 -10.04
CA GLU A 21 -5.10 0.74 -11.02
C GLU A 21 -4.05 1.74 -11.54
N LEU A 22 -3.18 2.22 -10.66
CA LEU A 22 -2.12 3.17 -11.02
C LEU A 22 -1.01 2.51 -11.84
N GLU A 23 -0.64 1.26 -11.53
CA GLU A 23 0.29 0.48 -12.35
C GLU A 23 -0.21 0.41 -13.81
N ASN A 24 -1.52 0.21 -14.00
CA ASN A 24 -2.15 0.19 -15.31
C ASN A 24 -2.23 1.59 -15.97
N LYS A 25 -2.44 2.66 -15.18
CA LYS A 25 -2.43 4.04 -15.70
C LYS A 25 -1.06 4.50 -16.18
N PHE A 26 0.00 4.04 -15.52
CA PHE A 26 1.38 4.35 -15.88
C PHE A 26 2.01 3.25 -16.75
N ASP A 27 1.21 2.47 -17.48
CA ASP A 27 1.71 1.39 -18.35
C ASP A 27 2.73 1.90 -19.40
N GLU A 28 2.57 3.15 -19.85
CA GLU A 28 3.47 3.82 -20.79
C GLU A 28 4.71 4.47 -20.15
N ASP A 29 4.76 4.57 -18.81
CA ASP A 29 5.86 5.15 -18.04
C ASP A 29 6.56 4.06 -17.22
N ASP A 30 7.53 3.39 -17.87
CA ASP A 30 8.26 2.25 -17.31
C ASP A 30 8.91 2.56 -15.93
N GLU A 31 9.33 3.80 -15.70
CA GLU A 31 9.95 4.21 -14.44
C GLU A 31 8.90 4.26 -13.32
N LYS A 32 7.78 4.94 -13.56
CA LYS A 32 6.69 5.03 -12.58
C LYS A 32 6.04 3.68 -12.33
N LYS A 33 5.84 2.88 -13.39
CA LYS A 33 5.33 1.51 -13.30
C LYS A 33 6.23 0.65 -12.43
N CYS A 34 7.55 0.73 -12.60
CA CYS A 34 8.52 -0.01 -11.79
C CYS A 34 8.45 0.39 -10.31
N VAL A 35 8.29 1.69 -10.01
CA VAL A 35 8.14 2.19 -8.63
C VAL A 35 6.84 1.67 -8.00
N ILE A 36 5.72 1.77 -8.70
CA ILE A 36 4.41 1.30 -8.22
C ILE A 36 4.43 -0.21 -7.95
N LYS A 37 5.02 -0.98 -8.87
CA LYS A 37 5.16 -2.44 -8.72
C LYS A 37 5.98 -2.82 -7.49
N LYS A 38 7.09 -2.12 -7.22
CA LYS A 38 7.89 -2.31 -6.00
C LYS A 38 7.10 -1.97 -4.73
N LEU A 39 6.24 -0.95 -4.76
CA LEU A 39 5.38 -0.61 -3.63
C LEU A 39 4.36 -1.72 -3.36
N ILE A 40 3.75 -2.28 -4.41
CA ILE A 40 2.82 -3.42 -4.31
C ILE A 40 3.52 -4.64 -3.71
N ASP A 41 4.71 -5.00 -4.23
CA ASP A 41 5.48 -6.14 -3.72
C ASP A 41 5.88 -5.96 -2.25
N ASN A 42 6.28 -4.74 -1.87
CA ASN A 42 6.62 -4.43 -0.48
C ASN A 42 5.40 -4.53 0.45
N LEU A 43 4.23 -4.06 0.04
CA LEU A 43 2.99 -4.17 0.82
C LEU A 43 2.56 -5.63 0.98
N LYS A 44 2.64 -6.44 -0.10
CA LYS A 44 2.37 -7.88 -0.06
C LYS A 44 3.36 -8.62 0.84
N ALA A 45 4.65 -8.25 0.79
CA ALA A 45 5.68 -8.83 1.65
C ALA A 45 5.51 -8.44 3.13
N LEU A 46 5.01 -7.24 3.41
CA LEU A 46 4.69 -6.77 4.76
C LEU A 46 3.53 -7.56 5.39
N GLU A 47 2.58 -8.10 4.62
CA GLU A 47 1.60 -9.05 5.17
C GLU A 47 2.22 -10.36 5.66
N VAL A 48 3.38 -10.74 5.13
CA VAL A 48 4.01 -12.05 5.36
C VAL A 48 5.10 -12.00 6.44
N SER A 49 5.70 -10.83 6.68
CA SER A 49 6.94 -10.72 7.46
C SER A 49 6.86 -9.66 8.57
N GLY A 50 6.58 -10.08 9.80
CA GLY A 50 6.81 -9.28 11.01
C GLY A 50 5.77 -9.49 12.12
N PRO A 51 6.06 -9.06 13.36
CA PRO A 51 5.05 -8.95 14.41
C PRO A 51 3.90 -8.06 13.92
N GLU A 52 2.66 -8.49 14.12
CA GLU A 52 1.44 -7.79 13.64
C GLU A 52 1.40 -6.30 14.02
N THR A 53 2.08 -5.94 15.12
CA THR A 53 2.19 -4.58 15.66
C THR A 53 3.12 -3.66 14.86
N ASP A 54 4.23 -4.19 14.33
CA ASP A 54 5.18 -3.43 13.52
C ASP A 54 4.66 -3.22 12.10
N ILE A 55 4.03 -4.26 11.53
CA ILE A 55 3.39 -4.18 10.20
C ILE A 55 2.27 -3.13 10.19
N LYS A 56 1.41 -3.09 11.22
CA LYS A 56 0.34 -2.08 11.32
C LYS A 56 0.88 -0.65 11.39
N LYS A 57 2.00 -0.43 12.10
CA LYS A 57 2.67 0.88 12.15
C LYS A 57 3.26 1.26 10.80
N ILE A 58 3.97 0.33 10.16
CA ILE A 58 4.60 0.54 8.85
C ILE A 58 3.54 0.86 7.79
N LYS A 59 2.42 0.12 7.76
CA LYS A 59 1.29 0.41 6.86
C LYS A 59 0.71 1.79 7.11
N LYS A 60 0.49 2.16 8.37
CA LYS A 60 -0.07 3.47 8.73
C LYS A 60 0.83 4.64 8.32
N ASP A 61 2.14 4.45 8.26
CA ASP A 61 3.09 5.48 7.83
C ASP A 61 3.35 5.46 6.30
N LEU A 62 3.31 4.28 5.67
CA LEU A 62 3.49 4.11 4.22
C LEU A 62 2.26 4.54 3.41
N ILE A 63 1.04 4.23 3.87
CA ILE A 63 -0.19 4.54 3.14
C ILE A 63 -0.32 6.05 2.87
N PRO A 64 -0.15 6.95 3.85
CA PRO A 64 -0.17 8.40 3.62
C PRO A 64 0.95 8.86 2.69
N ALA A 65 2.16 8.32 2.83
CA ALA A 65 3.29 8.67 1.98
C ALA A 65 3.07 8.26 0.51
N ILE A 66 2.48 7.09 0.28
CA ILE A 66 2.08 6.63 -1.05
C ILE A 66 0.97 7.54 -1.61
N MET A 67 -0.07 7.84 -0.84
CA MET A 67 -1.14 8.76 -1.27
C MET A 67 -0.62 10.16 -1.59
N GLU A 68 0.38 10.65 -0.85
CA GLU A 68 1.04 11.93 -1.09
C GLU A 68 1.84 11.93 -2.40
N LEU A 69 2.66 10.89 -2.62
CA LEU A 69 3.40 10.69 -3.87
C LEU A 69 2.46 10.63 -5.09
N LEU A 70 1.30 10.00 -4.92
CA LEU A 70 0.27 9.91 -5.95
C LEU A 70 -0.49 11.23 -6.16
N SER A 71 -0.57 12.09 -5.15
CA SER A 71 -1.21 13.41 -5.26
C SER A 71 -0.33 14.44 -5.97
N TRP A 72 0.97 14.15 -6.10
CA TRP A 72 1.94 15.01 -6.81
C TRP A 72 2.12 14.61 -8.28
N LEU A 73 1.57 13.46 -8.69
CA LEU A 73 1.50 12.99 -10.08
C LEU A 73 0.23 13.48 -10.76
#